data_AF-A0A7C4DF05-F1
#
_entry.id   AF-A0A7C4DF05-F1
#
_cell.length_a   1.000
_cell.length_b   1.000
_cell.length_c   1.000
_cell.angle_alpha   90.00
_cell.angle_beta   90.00
_cell.angle_gamma   90.00
#
_symmetry.space_group_name_H-M   'P 1'
#
loop_
_entity.id
_entity.type
_entity.pdbx_description
1 polymer ?
#
loop_
_entity_poly.entity_id
_entity_poly.type
_entity_poly.pdbx_seq_one_letter_code
_entity_poly.pdbx_strand_id
1 'polypeptide(L)'
;MREKETRRDVWEELELGLGGGKKFKVLIHLALNPEKAFTKYALAKATGLRIPSIERRLKTLIEIGWVKENQYKPKTYQINLENEMVRMIIEFLQKIRDKQYSTPPPSPT
;
A
#
# COMPACT_ATOMS: atom_id res chain seq x y z
N MET A 1 15.26 -32.26 -9.63
CA MET A 1 14.41 -31.13 -10.05
C MET A 1 14.65 -30.01 -9.05
N ARG A 2 15.00 -28.80 -9.51
CA ARG A 2 15.36 -27.68 -8.62
C ARG A 2 14.07 -27.00 -8.18
N GLU A 3 13.72 -27.10 -6.90
CA GLU A 3 12.60 -26.37 -6.30
C GLU A 3 12.80 -24.88 -6.58
N LYS A 4 11.90 -24.29 -7.38
CA LYS A 4 11.80 -22.84 -7.48
C LYS A 4 11.18 -22.39 -6.16
N GLU A 5 12.00 -21.97 -5.21
CA GLU A 5 11.54 -21.09 -4.12
C GLU A 5 10.89 -19.87 -4.78
N THR A 6 9.56 -19.90 -4.87
CA THR A 6 8.78 -18.73 -5.23
C THR A 6 8.98 -17.76 -4.07
N ARG A 7 9.94 -16.85 -4.20
CA ARG A 7 10.08 -15.70 -3.29
C ARG A 7 8.72 -15.00 -3.30
N ARG A 8 7.92 -15.23 -2.27
CA ARG A 8 6.67 -14.49 -2.09
C ARG A 8 7.09 -13.05 -1.85
N ASP A 9 6.48 -12.13 -2.57
CA ASP A 9 6.67 -10.71 -2.27
C ASP A 9 6.20 -10.50 -0.82
N VAL A 10 6.95 -9.76 -0.01
CA VAL A 10 6.54 -9.43 1.37
C VAL A 10 5.16 -8.79 1.39
N TRP A 11 4.81 -8.09 0.31
CA TRP A 11 3.46 -7.56 0.11
C TRP A 11 2.41 -8.66 -0.01
N GLU A 12 2.71 -9.75 -0.72
CA GLU A 12 1.82 -10.92 -0.80
C GLU A 12 1.70 -11.63 0.56
N GLU A 13 2.78 -11.75 1.32
CA GLU A 13 2.75 -12.34 2.66
C GLU A 13 1.97 -11.48 3.67
N LEU A 14 2.15 -10.15 3.63
CA LEU A 14 1.36 -9.22 4.43
C LEU A 14 -0.12 -9.25 4.06
N GLU A 15 -0.44 -9.35 2.76
CA GLU A 15 -1.83 -9.48 2.29
C GLU A 15 -2.50 -10.76 2.79
N LEU A 16 -1.74 -11.86 2.84
CA LEU A 16 -2.17 -13.15 3.38
C LEU A 16 -2.30 -13.11 4.91
N GLY A 17 -1.32 -12.57 5.63
CA GLY A 17 -1.23 -12.60 7.10
C GLY A 17 -2.14 -11.60 7.82
N LEU A 18 -2.38 -10.41 7.26
CA LEU A 18 -3.27 -9.40 7.86
C LEU A 18 -4.76 -9.66 7.55
N GLY A 19 -5.09 -10.70 6.77
CA GLY A 19 -6.46 -11.05 6.41
C GLY A 19 -7.19 -10.02 5.52
N GLY A 20 -6.49 -8.96 5.09
CA GLY A 20 -7.04 -7.89 4.28
C GLY A 20 -7.21 -8.28 2.80
N GLY A 21 -6.38 -9.17 2.28
CA GLY A 21 -6.33 -9.51 0.86
C GLY A 21 -6.30 -8.27 -0.06
N LYS A 22 -6.98 -8.35 -1.20
CA LYS A 22 -7.19 -7.22 -2.15
C LYS A 22 -7.76 -5.95 -1.50
N LYS A 23 -8.18 -5.97 -0.22
CA LYS A 23 -8.80 -4.83 0.45
C LYS A 23 -7.83 -3.74 0.88
N PHE A 24 -6.57 -4.09 1.11
CA PHE A 24 -5.55 -3.15 1.58
C PHE A 24 -4.74 -2.48 0.47
N LYS A 25 -4.83 -2.97 -0.78
CA LYS A 25 -4.00 -2.49 -1.90
C LYS A 25 -4.06 -0.98 -2.15
N VAL A 26 -5.24 -0.36 -2.03
CA VAL A 26 -5.39 1.10 -2.22
C VAL A 26 -4.66 1.86 -1.12
N LEU A 27 -4.84 1.46 0.13
CA LEU A 27 -4.19 2.12 1.27
C LEU A 27 -2.68 1.94 1.22
N ILE A 28 -2.19 0.71 0.99
CA ILE A 28 -0.75 0.42 0.88
C ILE A 28 -0.13 1.24 -0.25
N HIS A 29 -0.76 1.29 -1.43
CA HIS A 29 -0.22 2.06 -2.55
C HIS A 29 -0.09 3.56 -2.24
N LEU A 30 -1.11 4.14 -1.59
CA LEU A 30 -1.09 5.54 -1.14
C LEU A 30 -0.05 5.77 -0.03
N ALA A 31 0.07 4.84 0.93
CA ALA A 31 1.02 4.90 2.04
C ALA A 31 2.48 4.78 1.57
N LEU A 32 2.74 4.00 0.52
CA LEU A 32 4.06 3.86 -0.10
C LEU A 32 4.44 5.05 -1.00
N ASN A 33 3.47 5.89 -1.38
CA ASN A 33 3.67 7.08 -2.20
C ASN A 33 3.01 8.31 -1.54
N PRO A 34 3.39 8.65 -0.29
CA PRO A 34 2.66 9.62 0.52
C PRO A 34 2.65 11.03 -0.08
N GLU A 35 3.67 11.38 -0.87
CA GLU A 35 3.81 12.65 -1.57
C GLU A 35 2.98 12.77 -2.86
N LYS A 36 2.37 11.67 -3.33
CA LYS A 36 1.65 11.64 -4.61
C LYS A 36 0.14 11.58 -4.41
N ALA A 37 -0.57 12.30 -5.28
CA ALA A 37 -2.00 12.18 -5.43
C ALA A 37 -2.35 11.35 -6.68
N PHE A 38 -3.33 10.47 -6.57
CA PHE A 38 -3.71 9.53 -7.64
C PHE A 38 -5.16 9.68 -8.01
N THR A 39 -5.47 9.57 -9.31
CA THR A 39 -6.85 9.39 -9.75
C THR A 39 -7.31 7.95 -9.46
N LYS A 40 -8.63 7.73 -9.41
CA LYS A 40 -9.20 6.37 -9.31
C LYS A 40 -8.73 5.43 -10.43
N TYR A 41 -8.42 5.98 -11.61
CA TYR A 41 -7.90 5.24 -12.76
C TYR A 41 -6.44 4.82 -12.55
N ALA A 42 -5.60 5.72 -12.03
CA ALA A 42 -4.22 5.40 -11.68
C ALA A 42 -4.17 4.32 -10.59
N LEU A 43 -5.04 4.42 -9.58
CA LEU A 43 -5.18 3.39 -8.54
C LEU A 43 -5.65 2.05 -9.12
N ALA A 44 -6.53 2.04 -10.12
CA ALA A 44 -6.96 0.81 -10.79
C ALA A 44 -5.81 0.11 -11.50
N LYS A 45 -5.00 0.88 -12.21
CA LYS A 45 -3.80 0.37 -12.89
C LYS A 45 -2.79 -0.18 -11.88
N ALA A 46 -2.55 0.54 -10.78
CA ALA A 46 -1.54 0.17 -9.79
C ALA A 46 -1.96 -1.03 -8.91
N THR A 47 -3.24 -1.15 -8.58
CA THR A 47 -3.73 -2.16 -7.64
C THR A 47 -4.35 -3.39 -8.31
N GLY A 48 -4.63 -3.32 -9.62
CA GLY A 48 -5.35 -4.35 -10.38
C GLY A 48 -6.82 -4.50 -9.96
N LEU A 49 -7.36 -3.54 -9.21
CA LEU A 49 -8.75 -3.56 -8.76
C LEU A 49 -9.67 -2.89 -9.78
N ARG A 50 -10.91 -3.37 -9.86
CA ARG A 50 -11.96 -2.71 -10.64
C ARG A 50 -12.34 -1.37 -10.00
N ILE A 51 -12.64 -0.37 -10.83
CA ILE A 51 -12.98 0.99 -10.38
C ILE A 51 -14.07 1.03 -9.30
N PRO A 52 -15.20 0.30 -9.40
CA PRO A 52 -16.22 0.33 -8.34
C PRO A 52 -15.70 -0.16 -6.98
N SER A 53 -14.74 -1.10 -6.98
CA SER A 53 -14.10 -1.56 -5.74
C SER A 53 -13.22 -0.48 -5.14
N ILE A 54 -12.53 0.30 -5.98
CA ILE A 54 -11.67 1.41 -5.55
C ILE A 54 -12.53 2.54 -4.99
N GLU A 55 -13.60 2.92 -5.67
CA GLU A 55 -14.51 3.97 -5.19
C GLU A 55 -15.11 3.63 -3.84
N ARG A 56 -15.56 2.38 -3.64
CA ARG A 56 -16.06 1.92 -2.34
C ARG A 56 -15.01 2.02 -1.24
N ARG A 57 -13.74 1.70 -1.55
CA ARG A 57 -12.62 1.77 -0.61
C ARG A 57 -12.23 3.20 -0.29
N LEU A 58 -12.10 4.04 -1.32
CA LEU A 58 -11.79 5.46 -1.16
C LEU A 58 -12.85 6.14 -0.31
N LYS A 59 -14.14 5.84 -0.54
CA LYS A 59 -15.23 6.33 0.31
C LYS A 59 -14.98 6.01 1.78
N THR A 60 -14.77 4.74 2.13
CA THR A 60 -14.49 4.34 3.52
C THR A 60 -13.22 4.99 4.07
N LEU A 61 -12.14 5.05 3.29
CA LEU A 61 -10.87 5.64 3.73
C LEU A 61 -10.95 7.16 3.94
N ILE A 62 -11.79 7.84 3.16
CA ILE A 62 -12.09 9.27 3.33
C ILE A 62 -12.96 9.48 4.58
N GLU A 63 -14.00 8.66 4.76
CA GLU A 63 -14.91 8.71 5.92
C GLU A 63 -14.16 8.56 7.25
N ILE A 64 -13.17 7.66 7.32
CA ILE A 64 -12.33 7.47 8.51
C ILE A 64 -11.12 8.44 8.58
N GLY A 65 -11.00 9.37 7.62
CA GLY A 65 -9.97 10.39 7.61
C GLY A 65 -8.55 9.89 7.29
N TRP A 66 -8.40 8.72 6.66
CA TRP A 66 -7.11 8.14 6.29
C TRP A 66 -6.64 8.58 4.89
N VAL A 67 -7.57 9.02 4.04
CA VAL A 67 -7.30 9.54 2.69
C VAL A 67 -7.99 10.90 2.53
N LYS A 68 -7.32 11.82 1.85
CA LYS A 68 -7.86 13.12 1.43
C LYS A 68 -8.28 13.07 -0.03
N GLU A 69 -9.45 13.62 -0.34
CA GLU A 69 -9.89 13.89 -1.71
C GLU A 69 -9.57 15.35 -2.05
N ASN A 70 -8.78 15.56 -3.10
CA ASN A 70 -8.49 16.89 -3.62
C ASN A 70 -9.65 17.38 -4.50
N GLN A 71 -9.97 18.67 -4.40
CA GLN A 71 -11.12 19.28 -5.08
C GLN A 71 -10.90 19.54 -6.59
N TYR A 72 -9.68 19.35 -7.10
CA TYR A 72 -9.38 19.56 -8.51
C TYR A 72 -10.02 18.49 -9.41
N LYS A 73 -10.31 18.84 -10.66
CA LYS A 73 -10.73 17.89 -11.70
C LYS A 73 -9.53 17.52 -12.57
N PRO A 74 -9.27 16.21 -12.80
CA PRO A 74 -9.98 15.06 -12.25
C PRO A 74 -9.72 14.89 -10.75
N LYS A 75 -10.70 14.33 -10.01
CA LYS A 75 -10.56 14.03 -8.58
C LYS A 75 -9.32 13.19 -8.33
N THR A 76 -8.49 13.62 -7.37
CA THR A 76 -7.31 12.89 -6.94
C THR A 76 -7.37 12.60 -5.44
N TYR A 77 -6.70 11.53 -5.05
CA TYR A 77 -6.73 10.96 -3.70
C TYR A 77 -5.30 10.82 -3.20
N GLN A 78 -5.06 11.26 -1.98
CA GLN A 78 -3.75 11.21 -1.32
C GLN A 78 -3.90 10.69 0.10
N ILE A 79 -2.86 10.02 0.61
CA ILE A 79 -2.85 9.60 2.01
C ILE A 79 -2.90 10.81 2.96
N ASN A 80 -3.62 10.71 4.07
CA ASN A 80 -3.72 11.80 5.04
C ASN A 80 -2.58 11.73 6.07
N LEU A 81 -1.47 12.41 5.80
CA LEU A 81 -0.33 12.50 6.73
C LEU A 81 -0.61 13.29 8.01
N GLU A 82 -1.74 13.98 8.15
CA GLU A 82 -2.12 14.62 9.43
C GLU A 82 -2.75 13.63 10.40
N ASN A 83 -3.19 12.47 9.92
CA ASN A 83 -3.75 11.42 10.77
C ASN A 83 -2.62 10.60 11.42
N GLU A 84 -2.60 10.56 12.76
CA GLU A 84 -1.56 9.88 13.52
C GLU A 84 -1.54 8.35 13.27
N MET A 85 -2.72 7.73 13.14
CA MET A 85 -2.84 6.30 12.81
C MET A 85 -2.22 6.00 11.44
N VAL A 86 -2.44 6.88 10.46
CA VAL A 86 -1.85 6.75 9.13
C VAL A 86 -0.33 6.85 9.19
N ARG A 87 0.24 7.77 9.97
CA ARG A 87 1.69 7.87 10.15
C ARG A 87 2.27 6.59 10.72
N MET A 88 1.67 6.05 11.78
CA MET A 88 2.10 4.79 12.39
C MET A 88 2.05 3.62 11.39
N ILE A 89 1.01 3.55 10.55
CA ILE A 89 0.91 2.55 9.49
C ILE A 89 2.03 2.73 8.47
N ILE A 90 2.30 3.95 8.00
CA ILE A 90 3.37 4.22 7.03
C ILE A 90 4.73 3.82 7.61
N GLU A 91 5.03 4.22 8.84
CA GLU A 91 6.28 3.86 9.50
C GLU A 91 6.44 2.35 9.66
N PHE A 92 5.36 1.64 10.03
CA PHE A 92 5.36 0.18 10.10
C PHE A 92 5.67 -0.45 8.74
N LEU A 93 5.00 0.01 7.67
CA LEU A 93 5.22 -0.48 6.32
C LEU A 93 6.64 -0.20 5.81
N GLN A 94 7.20 0.98 6.12
CA GLN A 94 8.57 1.35 5.78
C GLN A 94 9.59 0.46 6.52
N LYS A 95 9.40 0.24 7.83
CA LYS A 95 10.26 -0.66 8.61
C LYS A 95 10.27 -2.09 8.07
N ILE A 96 9.12 -2.59 7.60
CA ILE A 96 9.05 -3.92 6.97
C ILE A 96 9.82 -3.93 5.65
N ARG A 97 9.66 -2.91 4.80
CA ARG A 97 10.41 -2.78 3.55
C ARG A 97 11.92 -2.78 3.79
N ASP A 98 12.38 -2.04 4.80
CA ASP A 98 13.81 -1.84 5.05
C ASP A 98 14.48 -3.08 5.69
N LYS A 99 13.72 -3.93 6.41
CA LYS A 99 14.21 -5.24 6.89
C LYS A 99 14.62 -6.20 5.77
N GLN A 100 14.19 -5.99 4.53
CA GLN A 100 14.52 -6.84 3.38
C GLN A 100 15.92 -6.64 2.80
N TYR A 101 16.74 -5.74 3.37
CA TYR A 101 18.14 -5.53 2.96
C TYR A 101 19.20 -5.99 3.99
N SER A 102 18.80 -6.70 5.05
CA SER A 102 19.75 -7.48 5.88
C SER A 102 19.73 -8.94 5.45
N THR A 103 20.29 -9.23 4.26
CA THR A 103 21.01 -10.51 4.14
C THR A 103 22.26 -10.37 4.99
N PRO A 104 22.61 -11.36 5.85
CA PRO A 104 23.90 -11.33 6.54
C PRO A 104 25.01 -11.24 5.47
N PRO A 105 26.09 -10.46 5.71
CA PRO A 105 27.21 -10.43 4.79
C PRO A 105 27.69 -11.86 4.54
N PRO A 106 28.08 -12.23 3.30
CA PRO A 106 28.60 -13.56 3.04
C PRO A 106 29.72 -13.85 4.03
N SER A 107 29.60 -14.98 4.73
CA SER A 107 30.60 -15.39 5.71
C SER A 107 31.99 -15.33 5.09
N PRO A 108 32.97 -14.68 5.75
CA PRO A 108 34.34 -14.73 5.25
C PRO A 108 34.75 -16.20 5.16
N THR A 109 35.24 -16.56 3.97
CA THR A 109 35.74 -17.91 3.64
C THR A 109 36.92 -18.28 4.53
#